data_AF-A0A945CVA0-F1
#
_entry.id   AF-A0A945CVA0-F1
#
_cell.length_a   1.000
_cell.length_b   1.000
_cell.length_c   1.000
_cell.angle_alpha   90.00
_cell.angle_beta   90.00
_cell.angle_gamma   90.00
#
_symmetry.space_group_name_H-M   'P 1'
#
loop_
_entity.id
_entity.type
_entity.pdbx_description
1 polymer ?
#
loop_
_entity_poly.entity_id
_entity_poly.type
_entity_poly.pdbx_seq_one_letter_code
_entity_poly.pdbx_strand_id
1 'polypeptide(L)'
;MNTTVTPLQNALDSLERVAGDLEAAGGDQPLVLKGILTWSWHAVGLLAYLRLQPQRHLFDAWLQDYLNEGEPQLQIDRDARWEERERLSYLELLDLLSEEQLPILKPEFYQGWQDRTSRCHGLRRQMVEIVGGGIGDDQRQQLLLLLAAYHRLIRLPASVELEAEQVCQAFPALLELVDLLLDADAPGTDALQTALDRCRKALEQS
;
A
#
# COMPACT_ATOMS: atom_id res chain seq x y z
N MET A 1 -10.48 28.56 -7.06
CA MET A 1 -10.73 27.39 -7.92
C MET A 1 -10.73 26.17 -7.04
N ASN A 2 -11.78 25.35 -7.07
CA ASN A 2 -11.79 24.06 -6.37
C ASN A 2 -11.31 23.00 -7.37
N THR A 3 -10.14 22.42 -7.11
CA THR A 3 -9.62 21.29 -7.86
C THR A 3 -9.90 20.02 -7.06
N THR A 4 -10.60 19.06 -7.66
CA THR A 4 -10.79 17.74 -7.04
C THR A 4 -9.66 16.84 -7.49
N VAL A 5 -8.97 16.20 -6.54
CA VAL A 5 -7.94 15.19 -6.81
C VAL A 5 -8.56 13.83 -6.51
N THR A 6 -8.65 12.95 -7.52
CA THR A 6 -9.19 11.61 -7.34
C THR A 6 -8.13 10.65 -6.78
N PRO A 7 -8.51 9.55 -6.10
CA PRO A 7 -7.56 8.52 -5.67
C PRO A 7 -6.72 7.97 -6.82
N LEU A 8 -7.32 7.82 -8.00
CA LEU A 8 -6.64 7.38 -9.23
C LEU A 8 -5.54 8.37 -9.66
N GLN A 9 -5.85 9.67 -9.72
CA GLN A 9 -4.85 10.70 -10.04
C GLN A 9 -3.72 10.74 -9.02
N ASN A 10 -4.04 10.57 -7.74
CA ASN A 10 -3.07 10.59 -6.66
C ASN A 10 -2.17 9.33 -6.66
N ALA A 11 -2.73 8.18 -7.05
CA ALA A 11 -1.94 6.95 -7.24
C ALA A 11 -0.97 7.10 -8.41
N LEU A 12 -1.44 7.68 -9.52
CA LEU A 12 -0.60 7.98 -10.69
C LEU A 12 0.53 8.97 -10.33
N ASP A 13 0.22 10.11 -9.70
CA ASP A 13 1.23 11.08 -9.26
C ASP A 13 2.26 10.43 -8.31
N SER A 14 1.80 9.54 -7.43
CA SER A 14 2.70 8.79 -6.53
C SER A 14 3.65 7.87 -7.31
N LEU A 15 3.16 7.10 -8.29
CA LEU A 15 4.02 6.23 -9.12
C LEU A 15 4.95 7.04 -10.02
N GLU A 16 4.51 8.16 -10.58
CA GLU A 16 5.35 9.05 -11.38
C GLU A 16 6.50 9.66 -10.56
N ARG A 17 6.25 10.01 -9.30
CA ARG A 17 7.29 10.45 -8.37
C ARG A 17 8.30 9.35 -8.07
N VAL A 18 7.81 8.13 -7.79
CA VAL A 18 8.69 6.97 -7.57
C VAL A 18 9.59 6.74 -8.78
N ALA A 19 9.02 6.75 -10.00
CA ALA A 19 9.79 6.60 -11.23
C ALA A 19 10.85 7.71 -11.37
N GLY A 20 10.48 8.97 -11.16
CA GLY A 20 11.41 10.10 -11.25
C GLY A 20 12.54 10.03 -10.22
N ASP A 21 12.25 9.63 -8.99
CA ASP A 21 13.23 9.48 -7.92
C ASP A 21 14.20 8.32 -8.21
N LEU A 22 13.70 7.19 -8.72
CA LEU A 22 14.52 6.05 -9.15
C LEU A 22 15.46 6.45 -10.30
N GLU A 23 14.93 7.12 -11.32
CA GLU A 23 15.72 7.58 -12.48
C GLU A 23 16.81 8.59 -12.13
N ALA A 24 16.54 9.47 -11.16
CA ALA A 24 17.45 10.55 -10.81
C ALA A 24 18.61 10.10 -9.90
N ALA A 25 18.37 9.15 -9.00
CA ALA A 25 19.31 8.84 -7.92
C ALA A 25 19.83 7.40 -7.91
N GLY A 26 19.32 6.51 -8.77
CA GLY A 26 19.76 5.12 -8.82
C GLY A 26 19.50 4.34 -7.52
N GLY A 27 18.52 4.74 -6.71
CA GLY A 27 18.19 4.04 -5.45
C GLY A 27 19.19 4.17 -4.28
N ASP A 28 20.42 4.62 -4.51
CA ASP A 28 21.51 4.53 -3.52
C ASP A 28 21.56 5.65 -2.47
N GLN A 29 20.70 6.67 -2.58
CA GLN A 29 20.65 7.78 -1.62
C GLN A 29 19.56 7.54 -0.56
N PRO A 30 19.90 7.45 0.75
CA PRO A 30 18.93 7.13 1.80
C PRO A 30 17.73 8.10 1.91
N LEU A 31 17.95 9.38 1.59
CA LEU A 31 16.86 10.37 1.58
C LEU A 31 15.95 10.21 0.36
N VAL A 32 16.47 9.69 -0.75
CA VAL A 32 15.67 9.35 -1.92
C VAL A 32 14.87 8.08 -1.66
N LEU A 33 15.47 7.08 -0.98
CA LEU A 33 14.75 5.90 -0.49
C LEU A 33 13.55 6.26 0.40
N LYS A 34 13.67 7.30 1.23
CA LYS A 34 12.53 7.80 2.01
C LYS A 34 11.39 8.28 1.11
N GLY A 35 11.70 9.05 0.07
CA GLY A 35 10.73 9.55 -0.91
C GLY A 35 10.06 8.38 -1.63
N ILE A 36 10.87 7.51 -2.23
CA ILE A 36 10.45 6.29 -2.92
C ILE A 36 9.50 5.47 -2.05
N LEU A 37 9.93 5.06 -0.85
CA LEU A 37 9.10 4.24 0.05
C LEU A 37 7.79 4.94 0.44
N THR A 38 7.83 6.25 0.67
CA THR A 38 6.63 7.02 1.06
C THR A 38 5.60 7.02 -0.07
N TRP A 39 6.02 7.36 -1.29
CA TRP A 39 5.12 7.43 -2.44
C TRP A 39 4.67 6.04 -2.90
N SER A 40 5.54 5.04 -2.81
CA SER A 40 5.23 3.64 -3.05
C SER A 40 4.13 3.09 -2.14
N TRP A 41 4.26 3.24 -0.82
CA TRP A 41 3.21 2.81 0.12
C TRP A 41 1.91 3.60 -0.04
N HIS A 42 2.02 4.88 -0.36
CA HIS A 42 0.85 5.71 -0.65
C HIS A 42 0.10 5.22 -1.90
N ALA A 43 0.80 4.89 -2.99
CA ALA A 43 0.20 4.29 -4.18
C ALA A 43 -0.48 2.95 -3.84
N VAL A 44 0.17 2.08 -3.07
CA VAL A 44 -0.42 0.81 -2.61
C VAL A 44 -1.73 1.05 -1.85
N GLY A 45 -1.76 1.99 -0.91
CA GLY A 45 -2.98 2.31 -0.15
C GLY A 45 -4.13 2.81 -1.05
N LEU A 46 -3.82 3.68 -2.01
CA LEU A 46 -4.81 4.22 -2.95
C LEU A 46 -5.34 3.16 -3.92
N LEU A 47 -4.46 2.30 -4.44
CA LEU A 47 -4.83 1.22 -5.37
C LEU A 47 -5.62 0.12 -4.66
N ALA A 48 -5.22 -0.27 -3.44
CA ALA A 48 -6.01 -1.18 -2.63
C ALA A 48 -7.41 -0.62 -2.37
N TYR A 49 -7.51 0.67 -2.00
CA TYR A 49 -8.80 1.32 -1.86
C TYR A 49 -9.64 1.23 -3.15
N LEU A 50 -9.08 1.64 -4.30
CA LEU A 50 -9.78 1.59 -5.59
C LEU A 50 -10.20 0.17 -5.98
N ARG A 51 -9.37 -0.83 -5.72
CA ARG A 51 -9.62 -2.24 -6.03
C ARG A 51 -10.75 -2.82 -5.20
N LEU A 52 -10.83 -2.46 -3.92
CA LEU A 52 -11.81 -3.00 -2.98
C LEU A 52 -13.14 -2.26 -3.01
N GLN A 53 -13.15 -0.99 -3.42
CA GLN A 53 -14.32 -0.12 -3.35
C GLN A 53 -15.58 -0.66 -4.06
N PRO A 54 -15.51 -1.20 -5.29
CA PRO A 54 -16.69 -1.70 -6.00
C PRO A 54 -17.41 -2.83 -5.26
N GLN A 55 -16.65 -3.58 -4.45
CA GLN A 55 -17.07 -4.80 -3.78
C GLN A 55 -17.20 -4.61 -2.26
N ARG A 56 -17.17 -3.35 -1.77
CA ARG A 56 -17.20 -3.01 -0.35
C ARG A 56 -18.32 -3.69 0.44
N HIS A 57 -19.49 -3.87 -0.20
CA HIS A 57 -20.68 -4.46 0.40
C HIS A 57 -20.53 -5.94 0.77
N LEU A 58 -19.48 -6.62 0.28
CA LEU A 58 -19.19 -8.02 0.62
C LEU A 58 -18.49 -8.17 1.97
N PHE A 59 -17.93 -7.08 2.51
CA PHE A 59 -17.21 -7.10 3.78
C PHE A 59 -18.13 -6.87 4.98
N ASP A 60 -17.62 -7.15 6.19
CA ASP A 60 -18.31 -6.78 7.42
C ASP A 60 -18.40 -5.25 7.59
N ALA A 61 -19.32 -4.79 8.44
CA ALA A 61 -19.57 -3.36 8.66
C ALA A 61 -18.29 -2.60 9.06
N TRP A 62 -17.40 -3.27 9.80
CA TRP A 62 -16.15 -2.69 10.26
C TRP A 62 -15.20 -2.39 9.09
N LEU A 63 -15.00 -3.31 8.14
CA LEU A 63 -14.16 -3.06 6.96
C LEU A 63 -14.85 -2.14 5.94
N GLN A 64 -16.18 -2.16 5.88
CA GLN A 64 -16.94 -1.17 5.11
C GLN A 64 -16.68 0.27 5.60
N ASP A 65 -16.57 0.49 6.91
CA ASP A 65 -16.27 1.81 7.47
C ASP A 65 -14.92 2.35 6.97
N TYR A 66 -13.90 1.49 6.81
CA TYR A 66 -12.60 1.87 6.24
C TYR A 66 -12.65 2.20 4.74
N LEU A 67 -13.58 1.60 4.02
CA LEU A 67 -13.78 1.83 2.59
C LEU A 67 -14.78 2.96 2.29
N ASN A 68 -15.36 3.60 3.32
CA ASN A 68 -16.28 4.71 3.10
C ASN A 68 -15.56 5.94 2.54
N GLU A 69 -16.16 6.54 1.50
CA GLU A 69 -15.58 7.63 0.69
C GLU A 69 -15.35 8.95 1.44
N GLY A 70 -15.87 9.10 2.67
CA GLY A 70 -15.80 10.33 3.44
C GLY A 70 -16.40 11.55 2.71
N GLU A 71 -16.27 12.74 3.28
CA GLU A 71 -16.65 13.99 2.61
C GLU A 71 -15.44 14.58 1.87
N PRO A 72 -15.54 14.90 0.56
CA PRO A 72 -14.40 15.31 -0.26
C PRO A 72 -13.87 16.71 0.05
N GLN A 73 -14.63 17.54 0.76
CA GLN A 73 -14.20 18.89 1.12
C GLN A 73 -13.21 18.85 2.29
N LEU A 74 -12.17 19.69 2.20
CA LEU A 74 -11.21 19.92 3.28
C LEU A 74 -11.95 20.44 4.53
N GLN A 75 -11.79 19.74 5.64
CA GLN A 75 -12.31 20.08 6.95
C GLN A 75 -11.12 20.20 7.91
N ILE A 76 -10.75 21.44 8.26
CA ILE A 76 -9.50 21.72 8.98
C ILE A 76 -9.38 20.89 10.26
N ASP A 77 -10.40 20.89 11.13
CA ASP A 77 -10.30 20.17 12.41
C ASP A 77 -10.27 18.65 12.23
N ARG A 78 -11.06 18.10 11.29
CA ARG A 78 -11.09 16.66 10.99
C ARG A 78 -9.75 16.22 10.40
N ASP A 79 -9.30 16.92 9.35
CA ASP A 79 -8.15 16.53 8.55
C ASP A 79 -6.83 16.82 9.27
N ALA A 80 -6.76 17.85 10.14
CA ALA A 80 -5.59 18.14 10.96
C ALA A 80 -5.43 17.17 12.15
N ARG A 81 -6.53 16.61 12.66
CA ARG A 81 -6.49 15.64 13.78
C ARG A 81 -6.08 14.24 13.35
N TRP A 82 -6.04 13.98 12.03
CA TRP A 82 -5.52 12.77 11.39
C TRP A 82 -5.57 11.53 12.29
N GLU A 83 -6.75 10.94 12.45
CA GLU A 83 -6.89 9.76 13.30
C GLU A 83 -6.55 8.50 12.49
N GLU A 84 -5.35 7.94 12.73
CA GLU A 84 -4.87 6.69 12.10
C GLU A 84 -5.86 5.53 12.30
N ARG A 85 -6.74 5.60 13.32
CA ARG A 85 -7.78 4.60 13.62
C ARG A 85 -8.87 4.51 12.55
N GLU A 86 -9.08 5.57 11.77
CA GLU A 86 -10.09 5.63 10.70
C GLU A 86 -9.57 5.04 9.38
N ARG A 87 -8.30 4.58 9.33
CA ARG A 87 -7.70 3.97 8.13
C ARG A 87 -7.02 2.65 8.45
N LEU A 88 -7.00 1.75 7.46
CA LEU A 88 -6.16 0.56 7.52
C LEU A 88 -4.69 0.99 7.53
N SER A 89 -3.94 0.58 8.54
CA SER A 89 -2.48 0.69 8.49
C SER A 89 -1.93 -0.22 7.39
N TYR A 90 -0.76 0.10 6.85
CA TYR A 90 -0.13 -0.73 5.82
C TYR A 90 0.17 -2.15 6.32
N LEU A 91 0.42 -2.34 7.61
CA LEU A 91 0.58 -3.68 8.20
C LEU A 91 -0.72 -4.48 8.13
N GLU A 92 -1.86 -3.85 8.43
CA GLU A 92 -3.17 -4.49 8.34
C GLU A 92 -3.57 -4.77 6.90
N LEU A 93 -3.25 -3.87 5.98
CA LEU A 93 -3.45 -4.08 4.55
C LEU A 93 -2.62 -5.26 4.04
N LEU A 94 -1.34 -5.34 4.40
CA LEU A 94 -0.50 -6.49 4.07
C LEU A 94 -1.06 -7.78 4.65
N ASP A 95 -1.56 -7.75 5.88
CA ASP A 95 -2.17 -8.91 6.53
C ASP A 95 -3.43 -9.36 5.78
N LEU A 96 -4.25 -8.43 5.29
CA LEU A 96 -5.46 -8.70 4.52
C LEU A 96 -5.19 -9.24 3.11
N LEU A 97 -4.14 -8.75 2.44
CA LEU A 97 -3.75 -9.16 1.08
C LEU A 97 -2.90 -10.44 1.06
N SER A 98 -2.47 -10.93 2.23
CA SER A 98 -1.69 -12.16 2.37
C SER A 98 -2.52 -13.41 2.07
N GLU A 99 -1.86 -14.47 1.59
CA GLU A 99 -2.50 -15.78 1.42
C GLU A 99 -3.09 -16.32 2.73
N GLU A 100 -4.18 -17.09 2.62
CA GLU A 100 -4.97 -17.55 3.75
C GLU A 100 -4.13 -18.29 4.80
N GLN A 101 -3.26 -19.20 4.38
CA GLN A 101 -2.51 -20.10 5.24
C GLN A 101 -1.36 -19.45 6.02
N LEU A 102 -1.01 -18.21 5.70
CA LEU A 102 0.14 -17.56 6.33
C LEU A 102 -0.16 -17.13 7.77
N PRO A 103 0.85 -17.06 8.67
CA PRO A 103 0.67 -16.51 10.01
C PRO A 103 0.03 -15.11 10.00
N ILE A 104 -0.79 -14.82 11.00
CA ILE A 104 -1.46 -13.53 11.17
C ILE A 104 -0.44 -12.50 11.67
N LEU A 105 -0.30 -11.37 10.96
CA LEU A 105 0.66 -10.32 11.32
C LEU A 105 0.17 -9.46 12.48
N LYS A 106 -1.13 -9.14 12.52
CA LYS A 106 -1.71 -8.28 13.55
C LYS A 106 -2.99 -8.87 14.14
N PRO A 107 -2.92 -9.89 15.02
CA PRO A 107 -4.11 -10.56 15.55
C PRO A 107 -5.11 -9.63 16.27
N GLU A 108 -4.63 -8.54 16.88
CA GLU A 108 -5.47 -7.55 17.57
C GLU A 108 -6.38 -6.73 16.64
N PHE A 109 -6.05 -6.68 15.34
CA PHE A 109 -6.84 -6.02 14.32
C PHE A 109 -8.22 -6.67 14.13
N TYR A 110 -8.27 -8.01 14.16
CA TYR A 110 -9.48 -8.79 13.90
C TYR A 110 -10.39 -8.91 15.13
N GLN A 111 -10.67 -7.80 15.82
CA GLN A 111 -11.39 -7.73 17.11
C GLN A 111 -12.58 -8.72 17.22
N GLY A 112 -12.71 -9.33 18.40
CA GLY A 112 -13.70 -10.37 18.73
C GLY A 112 -13.08 -11.42 19.68
N TRP A 113 -13.86 -11.94 20.63
CA TRP A 113 -13.37 -12.87 21.67
C TRP A 113 -13.40 -14.35 21.25
N GLN A 114 -14.10 -14.72 20.17
CA GLN A 114 -14.37 -16.12 19.86
C GLN A 114 -13.75 -16.68 18.59
N ASP A 115 -13.35 -15.87 17.59
CA ASP A 115 -12.69 -16.45 16.40
C ASP A 115 -11.92 -15.44 15.52
N ARG A 116 -10.79 -14.93 16.02
CA ARG A 116 -9.94 -13.99 15.26
C ARG A 116 -9.34 -14.63 14.02
N THR A 117 -8.95 -15.90 14.16
CA THR A 117 -8.29 -16.67 13.13
C THR A 117 -9.23 -16.92 11.96
N SER A 118 -10.46 -17.41 12.20
CA SER A 118 -11.39 -17.61 11.10
C SER A 118 -11.89 -16.30 10.49
N ARG A 119 -12.00 -15.22 11.27
CA ARG A 119 -12.29 -13.89 10.69
C ARG A 119 -11.18 -13.43 9.76
N CYS A 120 -9.92 -13.54 10.19
CA CYS A 120 -8.76 -13.21 9.37
C CYS A 120 -8.72 -14.03 8.08
N HIS A 121 -8.83 -15.36 8.19
CA HIS A 121 -8.84 -16.25 7.01
C HIS A 121 -10.02 -15.96 6.08
N GLY A 122 -11.20 -15.70 6.62
CA GLY A 122 -12.38 -15.33 5.83
C GLY A 122 -12.18 -14.03 5.06
N LEU A 123 -11.64 -12.99 5.71
CA LEU A 123 -11.33 -11.72 5.05
C LEU A 123 -10.24 -11.87 4.01
N ARG A 124 -9.15 -12.58 4.29
CA ARG A 124 -8.08 -12.85 3.31
C ARG A 124 -8.61 -13.59 2.09
N ARG A 125 -9.45 -14.61 2.29
CA ARG A 125 -10.07 -15.36 1.19
C ARG A 125 -10.91 -14.44 0.30
N GLN A 126 -11.74 -13.60 0.91
CA GLN A 126 -12.50 -12.59 0.16
C GLN A 126 -11.58 -11.63 -0.59
N MET A 127 -10.49 -11.16 0.04
CA MET A 127 -9.52 -10.30 -0.63
C MET A 127 -8.88 -10.97 -1.84
N VAL A 128 -8.45 -12.23 -1.71
CA VAL A 128 -7.87 -12.99 -2.84
C VAL A 128 -8.89 -13.18 -3.96
N GLU A 129 -10.16 -13.45 -3.65
CA GLU A 129 -11.22 -13.57 -4.66
C GLU A 129 -11.45 -12.25 -5.42
N ILE A 130 -11.41 -11.11 -4.73
CA ILE A 130 -11.63 -9.77 -5.29
C ILE A 130 -10.43 -9.31 -6.12
N VAL A 131 -9.23 -9.48 -5.56
CA VAL A 131 -7.99 -8.99 -6.16
C VAL A 131 -7.53 -9.90 -7.30
N GLY A 132 -7.78 -11.22 -7.19
CA GLY A 132 -7.34 -12.22 -8.16
C GLY A 132 -6.02 -12.90 -7.78
N GLY A 133 -5.53 -12.68 -6.56
CA GLY A 133 -4.28 -13.24 -6.05
C GLY A 133 -3.99 -12.81 -4.61
N GLY A 134 -3.02 -13.45 -3.97
CA GLY A 134 -2.58 -13.14 -2.61
C GLY A 134 -1.06 -13.04 -2.51
N ILE A 135 -0.59 -12.34 -1.48
CA ILE A 135 0.84 -12.17 -1.19
C ILE A 135 1.36 -13.46 -0.52
N GLY A 136 2.29 -14.13 -1.18
CA GLY A 136 2.99 -15.32 -0.66
C GLY A 136 4.04 -14.99 0.42
N ASP A 137 4.65 -16.01 1.02
CA ASP A 137 5.53 -15.79 2.19
C ASP A 137 6.79 -14.96 1.87
N ASP A 138 7.50 -15.27 0.80
CA ASP A 138 8.73 -14.56 0.41
C ASP A 138 8.46 -13.08 0.10
N GLN A 139 7.45 -12.80 -0.71
CA GLN A 139 7.03 -11.44 -1.05
C GLN A 139 6.59 -10.69 0.22
N ARG A 140 5.87 -11.35 1.13
CA ARG A 140 5.43 -10.75 2.39
C ARG A 140 6.61 -10.37 3.28
N GLN A 141 7.65 -11.20 3.38
CA GLN A 141 8.85 -10.87 4.15
C GLN A 141 9.57 -9.65 3.58
N GLN A 142 9.68 -9.55 2.25
CA GLN A 142 10.23 -8.38 1.57
C GLN A 142 9.39 -7.12 1.83
N LEU A 143 8.08 -7.21 1.72
CA LEU A 143 7.17 -6.09 2.01
C LEU A 143 7.23 -5.64 3.48
N LEU A 144 7.38 -6.58 4.42
CA LEU A 144 7.59 -6.25 5.83
C LEU A 144 8.92 -5.52 6.07
N LEU A 145 10.00 -5.91 5.38
CA LEU A 145 11.27 -5.20 5.43
C LEU A 145 11.11 -3.76 4.93
N LEU A 146 10.46 -3.56 3.76
CA LEU A 146 10.21 -2.23 3.21
C LEU A 146 9.32 -1.38 4.12
N LEU A 147 8.31 -1.98 4.75
CA LEU A 147 7.44 -1.29 5.70
C LEU A 147 8.20 -0.88 6.97
N ALA A 148 9.09 -1.74 7.46
CA ALA A 148 9.96 -1.42 8.59
C ALA A 148 10.92 -0.27 8.26
N ALA A 149 11.53 -0.28 7.06
CA ALA A 149 12.38 0.80 6.57
C ALA A 149 11.60 2.12 6.46
N TYR A 150 10.39 2.09 5.89
CA TYR A 150 9.49 3.23 5.82
C TYR A 150 9.22 3.82 7.21
N HIS A 151 8.78 2.99 8.17
CA HIS A 151 8.49 3.45 9.53
C HIS A 151 9.70 4.04 10.22
N ARG A 152 10.89 3.45 10.02
CA ARG A 152 12.15 4.01 10.55
C ARG A 152 12.43 5.38 9.95
N LEU A 153 12.38 5.53 8.62
CA LEU A 153 12.73 6.76 7.89
C LEU A 153 11.75 7.92 8.06
N ILE A 154 10.45 7.63 8.16
CA ILE A 154 9.44 8.68 8.29
C ILE A 154 9.33 9.20 9.72
N ARG A 155 9.57 8.32 10.72
CA ARG A 155 9.37 8.65 12.14
C ARG A 155 10.64 9.14 12.85
N LEU A 156 11.78 9.27 12.16
CA LEU A 156 13.11 9.57 12.73
C LEU A 156 13.11 10.66 13.80
N PRO A 157 13.12 10.30 15.10
CA PRO A 157 13.43 11.27 16.16
C PRO A 157 14.94 11.26 16.48
N ALA A 158 15.68 10.29 15.95
CA ALA A 158 17.10 10.03 16.11
C ALA A 158 17.65 9.39 14.81
N SER A 159 18.98 9.41 14.64
CA SER A 159 19.65 8.77 13.52
C SER A 159 19.32 7.28 13.43
N VAL A 160 19.11 6.77 12.21
CA VAL A 160 18.96 5.34 11.93
C VAL A 160 19.99 4.91 10.92
N GLU A 161 20.43 3.66 11.04
CA GLU A 161 21.19 2.96 10.02
C GLU A 161 20.23 2.05 9.26
N LEU A 162 20.41 1.99 7.94
CA LEU A 162 19.64 1.12 7.05
C LEU A 162 20.60 0.36 6.14
N GLU A 163 20.28 -0.90 5.94
CA GLU A 163 20.95 -1.74 4.94
C GLU A 163 20.34 -1.43 3.57
N ALA A 164 20.82 -0.36 2.92
CA ALA A 164 20.28 0.15 1.66
C ALA A 164 20.17 -0.92 0.58
N GLU A 165 21.18 -1.79 0.47
CA GLU A 165 21.18 -2.90 -0.48
C GLU A 165 19.98 -3.85 -0.26
N GLN A 166 19.68 -4.23 0.99
CA GLN A 166 18.53 -5.10 1.28
C GLN A 166 17.20 -4.41 0.94
N VAL A 167 17.10 -3.10 1.20
CA VAL A 167 15.92 -2.30 0.86
C VAL A 167 15.72 -2.25 -0.66
N CYS A 168 16.79 -1.99 -1.42
CA CYS A 168 16.76 -1.97 -2.88
C CYS A 168 16.39 -3.35 -3.45
N GLN A 169 16.98 -4.43 -2.92
CA GLN A 169 16.68 -5.80 -3.35
C GLN A 169 15.23 -6.23 -3.05
N ALA A 170 14.64 -5.73 -1.97
CA ALA A 170 13.24 -6.00 -1.64
C ALA A 170 12.24 -5.16 -2.43
N PHE A 171 12.68 -4.04 -3.02
CA PHE A 171 11.82 -3.07 -3.70
C PHE A 171 10.93 -3.65 -4.83
N PRO A 172 11.39 -4.63 -5.65
CA PRO A 172 10.53 -5.30 -6.63
C PRO A 172 9.23 -5.86 -6.04
N ALA A 173 9.25 -6.37 -4.80
CA ALA A 173 8.07 -6.92 -4.13
C ALA A 173 6.92 -5.90 -4.00
N LEU A 174 7.28 -4.61 -3.84
CA LEU A 174 6.30 -3.53 -3.77
C LEU A 174 5.72 -3.22 -5.15
N LEU A 175 6.54 -3.23 -6.20
CA LEU A 175 6.07 -3.05 -7.58
C LEU A 175 5.16 -4.21 -8.01
N GLU A 176 5.47 -5.44 -7.59
CA GLU A 176 4.60 -6.61 -7.77
C GLU A 176 3.27 -6.46 -7.00
N LEU A 177 3.29 -5.90 -5.79
CA LEU A 177 2.07 -5.60 -5.05
C LEU A 177 1.23 -4.52 -5.75
N VAL A 178 1.87 -3.49 -6.33
CA VAL A 178 1.18 -2.49 -7.15
C VAL A 178 0.51 -3.16 -8.34
N ASP A 179 1.23 -4.01 -9.07
CA ASP A 179 0.72 -4.78 -10.21
C ASP A 179 -0.49 -5.63 -9.85
N LEU A 180 -0.41 -6.36 -8.73
CA LEU A 180 -1.50 -7.17 -8.18
C LEU A 180 -2.77 -6.35 -7.91
N LEU A 181 -2.61 -5.08 -7.52
CA LEU A 181 -3.71 -4.18 -7.20
C LEU A 181 -4.25 -3.42 -8.43
N LEU A 182 -3.59 -3.51 -9.58
CA LEU A 182 -4.11 -2.95 -10.83
C LEU A 182 -5.28 -3.79 -11.34
N ASP A 183 -6.38 -3.11 -11.63
CA ASP A 183 -7.52 -3.72 -12.30
C ASP A 183 -7.40 -3.46 -13.80
N ALA A 184 -7.10 -4.51 -14.59
CA ALA A 184 -6.90 -4.41 -16.03
C ALA A 184 -8.08 -3.76 -16.78
N ASP A 185 -9.29 -3.87 -16.23
CA ASP A 185 -10.51 -3.36 -16.84
C ASP A 185 -10.91 -1.96 -16.32
N ALA A 186 -10.18 -1.40 -15.35
CA ALA A 186 -10.51 -0.11 -14.77
C ALA A 186 -10.03 1.09 -15.62
N PRO A 187 -10.79 2.21 -15.64
CA PRO A 187 -10.34 3.43 -16.30
C PRO A 187 -9.02 3.95 -15.74
N GLY A 188 -8.08 4.29 -16.62
CA GLY A 188 -6.78 4.85 -16.24
C GLY A 188 -5.69 3.83 -15.91
N THR A 189 -5.98 2.53 -15.99
CA THR A 189 -4.99 1.47 -15.76
C THR A 189 -3.81 1.55 -16.72
N ASP A 190 -3.99 1.92 -17.99
CA ASP A 190 -2.88 2.08 -18.95
C ASP A 190 -1.82 3.10 -18.47
N ALA A 191 -2.27 4.21 -17.87
CA ALA A 191 -1.37 5.24 -17.36
C ALA A 191 -0.62 4.76 -16.11
N LEU A 192 -1.32 4.07 -15.21
CA LEU A 192 -0.71 3.43 -14.04
C LEU A 192 0.31 2.36 -14.44
N GLN A 193 -0.03 1.51 -15.42
CA GLN A 193 0.85 0.49 -15.97
C GLN A 193 2.09 1.12 -16.58
N THR A 194 1.93 2.20 -17.35
CA THR A 194 3.05 2.94 -17.94
C THR A 194 3.98 3.49 -16.86
N ALA A 195 3.43 4.07 -15.79
CA ALA A 195 4.22 4.58 -14.66
C ALA A 195 4.92 3.44 -13.90
N LEU A 196 4.25 2.30 -13.71
CA LEU A 196 4.81 1.11 -13.07
C LEU A 196 5.96 0.50 -13.89
N ASP A 197 5.79 0.37 -15.21
CA ASP A 197 6.83 -0.13 -16.12
C ASP A 197 8.05 0.80 -16.14
N ARG A 198 7.82 2.11 -16.03
CA ARG A 198 8.89 3.10 -15.85
C ARG A 198 9.63 2.90 -14.53
N CYS A 199 8.93 2.61 -13.42
CA CYS A 199 9.57 2.27 -12.14
C CYS A 199 10.44 1.02 -12.28
N ARG A 200 9.93 -0.06 -12.89
CA ARG A 200 10.67 -1.31 -13.12
C ARG A 200 11.94 -1.07 -13.92
N LYS A 201 11.81 -0.36 -15.04
CA LYS A 201 12.94 -0.03 -15.90
C LYS A 201 14.00 0.82 -15.19
N ALA A 202 13.59 1.79 -14.39
CA ALA A 202 14.52 2.61 -13.61
C ALA A 202 15.27 1.77 -12.55
N LEU A 203 14.57 0.83 -11.92
CA LEU A 203 15.15 -0.09 -10.95
C LEU A 203 16.17 -1.05 -11.59
N GLU A 204 15.89 -1.58 -12.79
CA GLU A 204 16.84 -2.44 -13.53
C GLU A 204 18.12 -1.71 -13.96
N GLN A 205 18.09 -0.38 -14.00
CA GLN A 205 19.21 0.48 -14.42
C GLN A 205 20.01 1.04 -13.24
N SER A 206 19.51 0.85 -12.02
CA SER A 206 20.13 1.27 -10.75
C SER A 206 21.08 0.18 -10.25
#